data_AF-A0A498KM46-F1
#
_entry.id   AF-A0A498KM46-F1
#
_cell.length_a   1.000
_cell.length_b   1.000
_cell.length_c   1.000
_cell.angle_alpha   90.00
_cell.angle_beta   90.00
_cell.angle_gamma   90.00
#
_symmetry.space_group_name_H-M   'P 1'
#
loop_
_entity.id
_entity.type
_entity.pdbx_description
1 polymer ?
#
loop_
_entity_poly.entity_id
_entity_poly.type
_entity_poly.pdbx_seq_one_letter_code
_entity_poly.pdbx_strand_id
1 'polypeptide(L)' 'MTPPMETTANQSLGFVGGIDTAIAEKGNGPLILFIHGFPELKYSWSHQILALSDLGYRTIAPDL' A
#
# COMPACT_ATOMS: atom_id res chain seq x y z
N MET A 1 -19.22 -4.82 2.87
CA MET A 1 -18.81 -3.53 2.29
C MET A 1 -17.47 -3.19 2.91
N THR A 2 -16.37 -3.41 2.20
CA THR A 2 -15.01 -3.12 2.69
C THR A 2 -14.82 -1.59 2.73
N PRO A 3 -14.30 -1.01 3.82
CA PRO A 3 -14.05 0.43 3.86
C PRO A 3 -12.97 0.80 2.82
N PRO A 4 -13.04 2.01 2.23
CA PRO A 4 -12.03 2.45 1.28
C PRO A 4 -10.64 2.50 1.94
N MET A 5 -9.60 2.16 1.18
CA MET A 5 -8.23 2.06 1.68
C MET A 5 -7.73 3.36 2.32
N GLU A 6 -8.22 4.52 1.84
CA GLU A 6 -7.96 5.84 2.44
C GLU A 6 -8.35 5.94 3.92
N THR A 7 -9.29 5.11 4.38
CA THR A 7 -9.76 5.11 5.77
C THR A 7 -9.01 4.11 6.66
N THR A 8 -8.19 3.20 6.09
CA THR A 8 -7.68 2.02 6.83
C THR A 8 -6.17 1.80 6.72
N ALA A 9 -5.50 2.36 5.72
CA ALA A 9 -4.05 2.33 5.58
C ALA A 9 -3.47 3.72 5.87
N ASN A 10 -2.33 3.76 6.56
CA ASN A 10 -1.61 5.01 6.81
C ASN A 10 -1.08 5.54 5.47
N GLN A 11 -1.39 6.80 5.16
CA GLN A 11 -0.83 7.50 4.00
C GLN A 11 0.40 8.29 4.45
N SER A 12 1.54 8.06 3.81
CA SER A 12 2.78 8.79 4.08
C SER A 12 3.49 9.15 2.78
N LEU A 13 4.39 10.12 2.84
CA LEU A 13 5.37 10.35 1.76
C LEU A 13 6.59 9.47 2.05
N GLY A 14 7.01 8.69 1.07
CA GLY A 14 8.26 7.95 1.11
C GLY A 14 9.19 8.37 -0.01
N PHE A 15 10.48 8.44 0.30
CA PHE A 15 11.52 8.72 -0.68
C PHE A 15 11.93 7.41 -1.37
N VAL A 16 11.56 7.27 -2.65
CA VAL A 16 11.84 6.07 -3.45
C VAL A 16 12.53 6.49 -4.74
N GLY A 17 13.72 5.95 -5.01
CA GLY A 17 14.41 6.17 -6.28
C GLY A 17 14.74 7.63 -6.63
N GLY A 18 14.78 8.54 -5.64
CA GLY A 18 15.09 9.96 -5.87
C GLY A 18 13.88 10.90 -5.86
N ILE A 19 12.66 10.38 -5.69
CA ILE A 19 11.42 11.16 -5.66
C ILE A 19 10.62 10.91 -4.38
N ASP A 20 9.90 11.93 -3.94
CA ASP A 20 8.87 11.79 -2.91
C ASP A 20 7.60 11.22 -3.54
N THR A 21 7.16 10.05 -3.09
CA THR A 21 5.94 9.40 -3.57
C THR A 21 4.97 9.13 -2.43
N ALA A 22 3.67 9.18 -2.72
CA ALA A 22 2.62 8.85 -1.78
C ALA A 22 2.51 7.33 -1.62
N ILE A 23 2.70 6.84 -0.39
CA ILE A 23 2.71 5.43 -0.02
C ILE A 23 1.48 5.10 0.82
N ALA A 24 0.81 3.99 0.50
CA ALA A 24 -0.13 3.34 1.38
C ALA A 24 0.58 2.23 2.18
N GLU A 25 0.50 2.29 3.51
CA GLU A 25 1.16 1.33 4.41
C GLU A 25 0.18 0.78 5.47
N LYS A 26 0.26 -0.53 5.75
CA LYS A 26 -0.47 -1.18 6.86
C LYS A 26 0.31 -2.40 7.40
N GLY A 27 0.21 -2.64 8.71
CA GLY A 27 0.82 -3.78 9.39
C GLY A 27 2.28 -3.56 9.83
N ASN A 28 2.86 -4.52 10.55
CA ASN A 28 4.19 -4.40 11.19
C ASN A 28 5.09 -5.66 11.08
N GLY A 29 4.72 -6.65 10.27
CA GLY A 29 5.49 -7.89 10.11
C GLY A 29 6.38 -7.92 8.87
N PRO A 30 6.62 -9.11 8.28
CA PRO A 30 7.43 -9.26 7.06
C PRO A 30 6.89 -8.39 5.92
N LEU A 31 7.80 -7.74 5.19
CA LEU A 31 7.46 -6.74 4.19
C LEU A 31 6.95 -7.38 2.89
N ILE A 32 5.84 -6.87 2.38
CA ILE A 32 5.31 -7.12 1.04
C ILE A 32 5.20 -5.78 0.31
N LEU A 33 5.92 -5.63 -0.80
CA LEU A 33 5.89 -4.46 -1.67
C LEU A 33 4.99 -4.74 -2.88
N PHE A 34 3.99 -3.90 -3.08
CA PHE A 34 3.14 -3.92 -4.26
C PHE A 34 3.64 -2.93 -5.31
N ILE A 35 3.71 -3.38 -6.56
CA ILE A 35 4.06 -2.54 -7.71
C ILE A 35 2.93 -2.68 -8.71
N HIS A 36 2.25 -1.57 -9.02
CA HIS A 36 1.20 -1.54 -10.03
C HIS A 36 1.79 -1.39 -11.44
N GLY A 37 1.04 -1.82 -12.45
CA GLY A 37 1.38 -1.61 -13.86
C GLY A 37 0.71 -0.36 -14.45
N PHE A 38 0.84 -0.17 -15.76
CA PHE A 38 0.04 0.79 -16.51
C PHE A 38 -1.23 0.11 -17.05
N PRO A 39 -2.42 0.74 -16.99
CA PRO A 39 -2.75 2.09 -16.53
C PRO A 39 -3.37 2.11 -15.11
N GLU A 40 -2.72 1.49 -14.12
CA GLU A 40 -3.26 1.35 -12.76
C GLU A 40 -2.61 2.32 -11.75
N LEU A 41 -3.19 2.40 -10.56
CA LEU A 41 -2.71 3.16 -9.39
C LEU A 41 -2.60 2.23 -8.18
N LYS A 42 -2.00 2.69 -7.07
CA LYS A 42 -1.92 1.90 -5.81
C LYS A 42 -3.28 1.42 -5.29
N TYR A 43 -4.37 2.10 -5.69
CA TYR A 43 -5.73 1.72 -5.35
C TYR A 43 -6.09 0.29 -5.78
N SER A 44 -5.48 -0.24 -6.86
CA SER A 44 -5.69 -1.62 -7.32
C SER A 44 -5.38 -2.67 -6.26
N TRP A 45 -4.57 -2.34 -5.24
CA TRP A 45 -4.13 -3.26 -4.19
C TRP A 45 -4.92 -3.16 -2.87
N SER A 46 -5.98 -2.34 -2.82
CA SER A 46 -6.74 -2.06 -1.59
C SER A 46 -7.19 -3.32 -0.85
N HIS A 47 -7.70 -4.33 -1.58
CA HIS A 47 -8.19 -5.57 -0.97
C HIS A 47 -7.06 -6.47 -0.47
N GLN A 48 -5.96 -6.56 -1.22
CA GLN A 48 -4.79 -7.38 -0.90
C GLN A 48 -4.03 -6.80 0.30
N ILE A 49 -3.89 -5.48 0.37
CA ILE A 49 -3.29 -4.76 1.49
C ILE A 49 -4.01 -5.10 2.80
N LEU A 50 -5.34 -5.04 2.81
CA LEU A 50 -6.13 -5.38 3.99
C LEU A 50 -5.95 -6.84 4.38
N ALA A 51 -6.16 -7.77 3.44
CA ALA A 51 -6.10 -9.20 3.71
C ALA A 51 -4.72 -9.66 4.21
N LEU A 52 -3.63 -9.21 3.59
CA LEU A 52 -2.28 -9.61 3.98
C LEU A 52 -1.85 -8.92 5.29
N SER A 53 -2.24 -7.67 5.51
CA SER A 53 -1.98 -7.02 6.80
C SER A 53 -2.66 -7.74 7.95
N ASP A 54 -3.89 -8.22 7.76
CA ASP A 54 -4.63 -8.97 8.78
C ASP A 54 -4.01 -10.36 9.06
N LEU A 55 -3.23 -10.89 8.12
CA LEU A 55 -2.40 -12.09 8.31
C LEU A 55 -1.03 -11.79 8.97
N GLY A 56 -0.79 -10.54 9.37
CA GLY A 56 0.41 -10.12 10.10
C GLY A 56 1.56 -9.66 9.22
N TYR A 57 1.36 -9.45 7.91
CA TYR A 57 2.38 -8.85 7.06
C TYR A 57 2.39 -7.33 7.17
N ARG A 58 3.52 -6.71 6.82
CA ARG A 58 3.59 -5.27 6.56
C ARG A 58 3.49 -5.05 5.06
N THR A 59 2.46 -4.34 4.61
CA THR A 59 2.21 -4.08 3.19
C THR A 59 2.52 -2.63 2.85
N ILE A 60 3.21 -2.40 1.73
CA ILE A 60 3.57 -1.08 1.21
C ILE A 60 3.18 -1.01 -0.28
N ALA A 61 2.46 0.04 -0.67
CA ALA A 61 2.13 0.33 -2.08
C ALA A 61 2.38 1.81 -2.41
N PRO A 62 3.49 2.14 -3.11
CA PRO A 62 3.73 3.48 -3.65
C PRO A 62 2.92 3.71 -4.93
N ASP A 63 2.62 4.98 -5.23
CA ASP A 63 2.27 5.38 -6.60
C ASP A 63 3.56 5.58 -7.42
N LEU A 64 3.60 5.01 -8.63
CA LEU A 64 4.68 5.19 -9.61
C LEU A 64 4.37 6.30 -10.62
#